data_AF-A0A200IMW0-F1
#
_entry.id   AF-A0A200IMW0-F1
#
_cell.length_a   1.000
_cell.length_b   1.000
_cell.length_c   1.000
_cell.angle_alpha   90.00
_cell.angle_beta   90.00
_cell.angle_gamma   90.00
#
_symmetry.space_group_name_H-M   'P 1'
#
loop_
_entity.id
_entity.type
_entity.pdbx_description
1 polymer ?
#
loop_
_entity_poly.entity_id
_entity_poly.type
_entity_poly.pdbx_seq_one_letter_code
_entity_poly.pdbx_strand_id
1 'polypeptide(L)'
;MLKSHQRKEEKMEFGEKIKEVRTRNNLTQEQFATQLHVTRQAVSNWENNRNLPDLEMLIAIATIFELSLDELILGGTQVNKITEKLIKDGSETRRAKLNLITTLIGTFLLLFGFACFFIKASAVEYIDQSGILHENFYLIPVGFLFLLASFVVFAGTGISYFRAVRRK
;
A
#
# COMPACT_ATOMS: atom_id res chain seq x y z
N MET A 1 46.42 -10.50 -10.53
CA MET A 1 45.29 -11.43 -10.37
C MET A 1 44.11 -10.86 -9.57
N LEU A 2 44.30 -9.92 -8.64
CA LEU A 2 43.20 -9.37 -7.80
C LEU A 2 42.17 -8.45 -8.51
N LYS A 3 42.41 -8.01 -9.75
CA LYS A 3 41.48 -7.13 -10.50
C LYS A 3 40.39 -7.88 -11.30
N SER A 4 40.47 -9.21 -11.43
CA SER A 4 39.48 -9.99 -12.20
C SER A 4 38.26 -10.41 -11.37
N HIS A 5 38.36 -10.51 -10.04
CA HIS A 5 37.21 -10.77 -9.17
C HIS A 5 36.33 -9.52 -8.98
N GLN A 6 36.93 -8.35 -8.77
CA GLN A 6 36.15 -7.11 -8.57
C GLN A 6 35.36 -6.64 -9.81
N ARG A 7 35.80 -7.00 -11.04
CA ARG A 7 35.06 -6.65 -12.27
C ARG A 7 33.82 -7.52 -12.50
N LYS A 8 33.74 -8.70 -11.88
CA LYS A 8 32.62 -9.65 -12.05
C LYS A 8 31.43 -9.31 -11.16
N GLU A 9 31.69 -8.72 -9.99
CA GLU A 9 30.66 -8.27 -9.04
C GLU A 9 29.88 -7.05 -9.55
N GLU A 10 30.46 -6.26 -10.47
CA GLU A 10 29.90 -4.98 -10.91
C GLU A 10 28.70 -5.08 -11.88
N LYS A 11 28.33 -6.28 -12.35
CA LYS A 11 27.28 -6.46 -13.39
C LYS A 11 26.58 -7.83 -13.36
N MET A 12 26.36 -8.43 -12.19
CA MET A 12 25.60 -9.68 -12.12
C MET A 12 24.10 -9.40 -12.21
N GLU A 13 23.44 -9.91 -13.25
CA GLU A 13 21.97 -9.85 -13.38
C GLU A 13 21.28 -10.63 -12.23
N PHE A 14 20.08 -10.19 -11.84
CA PHE A 14 19.33 -10.79 -10.72
C PHE A 14 19.14 -12.30 -10.87
N GLY A 15 18.81 -12.78 -12.08
CA GLY A 15 18.64 -14.21 -12.33
C GLY A 15 19.91 -15.03 -12.10
N GLU A 16 21.08 -14.47 -12.43
CA GLU A 16 22.38 -15.11 -12.14
C GLU A 16 22.64 -15.12 -10.63
N LYS A 17 22.21 -14.11 -9.89
CA LYS A 17 22.32 -14.10 -8.42
C LYS A 17 21.48 -15.19 -7.78
N ILE A 18 20.24 -15.38 -8.22
CA ILE A 18 19.38 -16.48 -7.76
C ILE A 18 20.02 -17.85 -8.05
N LYS A 19 20.57 -18.01 -9.25
CA LYS A 19 21.28 -19.23 -9.64
C LYS A 19 22.53 -19.46 -8.79
N GLU A 20 23.27 -18.41 -8.47
CA GLU A 20 24.41 -18.46 -7.57
C GLU A 20 23.98 -18.95 -6.17
N VAL A 21 22.95 -18.35 -5.58
CA VAL A 21 22.42 -18.74 -4.26
C VAL A 21 22.00 -20.21 -4.27
N ARG A 22 21.25 -20.64 -5.30
CA ARG A 22 20.82 -22.03 -5.42
C ARG A 22 22.00 -23.00 -5.52
N THR A 23 22.96 -22.70 -6.39
CA THR A 23 24.11 -23.58 -6.65
C THR A 23 25.08 -23.64 -5.46
N ARG A 24 25.27 -22.53 -4.73
CA ARG A 24 26.05 -22.49 -3.49
C ARG A 24 25.49 -23.43 -2.41
N ASN A 25 24.17 -23.62 -2.41
CA ASN A 25 23.46 -24.54 -1.52
C ASN A 25 23.32 -25.97 -2.09
N ASN A 26 23.93 -26.27 -3.24
CA ASN A 26 23.87 -27.58 -3.91
C ASN A 26 22.44 -28.04 -4.24
N LEU A 27 21.53 -27.11 -4.53
CA LEU A 27 20.13 -27.42 -4.81
C LEU A 27 19.84 -27.48 -6.31
N THR A 28 18.99 -28.41 -6.71
CA THR A 28 18.33 -28.38 -8.03
C THR A 28 17.26 -27.29 -8.06
N GLN A 29 16.83 -26.87 -9.25
CA GLN A 29 15.73 -25.90 -9.37
C GLN A 29 14.44 -26.40 -8.70
N GLU A 30 14.18 -27.71 -8.73
CA GLU A 30 13.04 -28.35 -8.08
C GLU A 30 13.14 -28.25 -6.55
N GLN A 31 14.31 -28.56 -5.98
CA GLN A 31 14.54 -28.49 -4.54
C GLN A 31 14.50 -27.05 -4.02
N PHE A 32 15.08 -26.10 -4.77
CA PHE A 32 15.02 -24.67 -4.45
C PHE A 32 13.58 -24.16 -4.46
N ALA A 33 12.80 -24.55 -5.48
CA ALA A 33 11.38 -24.23 -5.57
C ALA A 33 10.58 -24.82 -4.40
N THR A 34 10.90 -26.06 -4.00
CA THR A 34 10.26 -26.74 -2.88
C THR A 34 10.49 -26.01 -1.56
N GLN A 35 11.73 -25.56 -1.29
CA GLN A 35 12.03 -24.79 -0.07
C GLN A 35 11.32 -23.43 -0.03
N LEU A 36 11.11 -22.81 -1.19
CA LEU A 36 10.42 -21.53 -1.33
C LEU A 36 8.90 -21.67 -1.51
N HIS A 37 8.37 -22.89 -1.50
CA HIS A 37 6.95 -23.18 -1.76
C HIS A 37 6.42 -22.60 -3.08
N VAL A 38 7.25 -22.62 -4.13
CA VAL A 38 6.89 -22.19 -5.49
C VAL A 38 7.06 -23.32 -6.50
N THR A 39 6.61 -23.09 -7.74
CA THR A 39 6.85 -24.04 -8.82
C THR A 39 8.29 -23.94 -9.33
N ARG A 40 8.85 -25.05 -9.81
CA ARG A 40 10.13 -25.05 -10.54
C ARG A 40 10.15 -24.08 -11.71
N GLN A 41 9.00 -23.90 -12.38
CA GLN A 41 8.86 -22.95 -13.49
C GLN A 41 9.09 -21.50 -13.02
N ALA A 42 8.63 -21.13 -11.82
CA ALA A 42 8.89 -19.81 -11.25
C ALA A 42 10.40 -19.56 -11.07
N VAL A 43 11.10 -20.51 -10.45
CA VAL A 43 12.56 -20.46 -10.28
C VAL A 43 13.28 -20.37 -11.62
N SER A 44 12.88 -21.19 -12.60
CA SER A 44 13.44 -21.13 -13.97
C SER A 44 13.21 -19.76 -14.61
N ASN A 45 12.03 -19.17 -14.44
CA ASN A 45 11.74 -17.85 -15.00
C ASN A 45 12.59 -16.75 -14.33
N TRP A 46 12.85 -16.84 -13.02
CA TRP A 46 13.72 -15.91 -12.30
C TRP A 46 15.17 -16.03 -12.76
N GLU A 47 15.71 -17.26 -12.81
CA GLU A 47 17.10 -17.50 -13.23
C GLU A 47 17.36 -17.06 -14.68
N ASN A 48 16.33 -17.12 -15.54
CA ASN A 48 16.41 -16.68 -16.93
C ASN A 48 15.95 -15.22 -17.15
N ASN A 49 15.78 -14.43 -16.09
CA ASN A 49 15.34 -13.03 -16.13
C ASN A 49 14.01 -12.78 -16.88
N ARG A 50 13.13 -13.79 -16.98
CA ARG A 50 11.82 -13.67 -17.65
C ARG A 50 10.82 -12.92 -16.79
N ASN A 51 10.90 -13.06 -15.47
CA ASN A 51 10.14 -12.29 -14.50
C ASN A 51 10.96 -12.12 -13.21
N LEU A 52 10.49 -11.23 -12.34
CA LEU A 52 11.07 -11.02 -11.01
C LEU A 52 10.12 -11.57 -9.94
N PRO A 53 10.65 -12.17 -8.86
CA PRO A 53 9.86 -12.46 -7.68
C PRO A 53 9.23 -11.18 -7.09
N ASP A 54 8.16 -11.33 -6.32
CA ASP A 54 7.60 -10.23 -5.54
C ASP A 54 8.41 -9.98 -4.26
N LEU A 55 8.04 -8.94 -3.52
CA LEU A 55 8.74 -8.53 -2.31
C LEU A 55 8.75 -9.62 -1.24
N GLU A 56 7.62 -10.30 -1.05
CA GLU A 56 7.50 -11.37 -0.06
C GLU A 56 8.44 -12.52 -0.39
N MET A 57 8.52 -12.91 -1.66
CA MET A 57 9.44 -13.93 -2.13
C MET A 57 10.91 -13.49 -2.03
N LEU A 58 11.23 -12.23 -2.32
CA LEU A 58 12.58 -11.70 -2.11
C LEU A 58 13.01 -11.78 -0.64
N ILE A 59 12.10 -11.45 0.29
CA ILE A 59 12.34 -11.58 1.74
C ILE A 59 12.49 -13.05 2.12
N ALA A 60 11.64 -13.93 1.58
CA ALA A 60 11.71 -15.37 1.84
C ALA A 60 13.06 -15.95 1.40
N ILE A 61 13.54 -15.60 0.20
CA ILE A 61 14.86 -16.01 -0.31
C ILE A 61 15.97 -15.49 0.60
N ALA A 62 15.95 -14.20 0.95
CA ALA A 62 16.93 -13.60 1.84
C ALA A 62 16.97 -14.30 3.22
N THR A 63 15.79 -14.62 3.76
CA THR A 63 15.66 -15.25 5.09
C THR A 63 16.09 -16.71 5.08
N ILE A 64 15.62 -17.50 4.11
CA ILE A 64 15.88 -18.96 4.04
C ILE A 64 17.36 -19.25 3.75
N PHE A 65 18.00 -18.42 2.93
CA PHE A 65 19.39 -18.62 2.52
C PHE A 65 20.38 -17.71 3.26
N GLU A 66 19.93 -17.04 4.33
CA GLU A 66 20.75 -16.20 5.22
C GLU A 66 21.55 -15.10 4.49
N LEU A 67 20.89 -14.43 3.54
CA LEU A 67 21.46 -13.33 2.76
C LEU A 67 20.83 -12.00 3.18
N SER A 68 21.60 -10.92 3.13
CA SER A 68 20.96 -9.59 3.20
C SER A 68 20.15 -9.33 1.93
N LEU A 69 19.04 -8.60 2.07
CA LEU A 69 18.24 -8.17 0.93
C LEU A 69 19.09 -7.31 -0.04
N ASP A 70 20.01 -6.53 0.53
CA ASP A 70 21.03 -5.77 -0.19
C ASP A 70 21.93 -6.68 -1.02
N GLU A 71 22.46 -7.78 -0.47
CA GLU A 71 23.27 -8.76 -1.21
C GLU A 71 22.47 -9.47 -2.32
N LEU A 72 21.17 -9.68 -2.12
CA LEU A 72 20.29 -10.31 -3.10
C LEU A 72 19.96 -9.39 -4.29
N ILE A 73 19.91 -8.07 -4.05
CA ILE A 73 19.40 -7.10 -5.02
C ILE A 73 20.53 -6.24 -5.63
N LEU A 74 21.55 -5.83 -4.86
CA LEU A 74 22.63 -4.93 -5.28
C LEU A 74 23.64 -5.66 -6.19
N GLY A 75 23.93 -5.06 -7.36
CA GLY A 75 24.96 -5.55 -8.30
C GLY A 75 24.52 -5.79 -9.74
N GLY A 76 23.20 -5.69 -10.03
CA GLY A 76 22.65 -5.91 -11.37
C GLY A 76 21.91 -4.72 -11.98
N THR A 77 21.75 -4.69 -13.31
CA THR A 77 21.00 -3.60 -13.99
C THR A 77 19.52 -3.54 -13.61
N GLN A 78 19.01 -4.59 -12.96
CA GLN A 78 17.63 -4.77 -12.54
C GLN A 78 17.35 -4.25 -11.11
N VAL A 79 18.37 -3.77 -10.37
CA VAL A 79 18.22 -3.10 -9.07
C VAL A 79 17.14 -2.02 -9.15
N ASN A 80 17.19 -1.20 -10.21
CA ASN A 80 16.24 -0.12 -10.40
C ASN A 80 14.79 -0.61 -10.50
N LYS A 81 14.54 -1.76 -11.15
CA LYS A 81 13.18 -2.31 -11.28
C LYS A 81 12.68 -2.90 -9.97
N ILE A 82 13.55 -3.58 -9.21
CA ILE A 82 13.17 -4.13 -7.90
C ILE A 82 12.90 -2.97 -6.94
N THR A 83 13.81 -1.99 -6.82
CA THR A 83 13.64 -0.79 -6.00
C THR A 83 12.39 0.01 -6.39
N GLU A 84 12.12 0.18 -7.68
CA GLU A 84 10.90 0.82 -8.16
C GLU A 84 9.64 0.05 -7.73
N LYS A 85 9.66 -1.29 -7.83
CA LYS A 85 8.58 -2.16 -7.35
C LYS A 85 8.37 -2.02 -5.83
N LEU A 86 9.44 -1.98 -5.04
CA LEU A 86 9.39 -1.79 -3.58
C LEU A 86 8.77 -0.44 -3.19
N ILE A 87 9.21 0.63 -3.85
CA ILE A 87 8.68 1.98 -3.63
C ILE A 87 7.21 2.03 -4.04
N LYS A 88 6.86 1.40 -5.16
CA LYS A 88 5.49 1.34 -5.67
C LYS A 88 4.57 0.59 -4.71
N ASP A 89 4.92 -0.64 -4.33
CA ASP A 89 4.12 -1.49 -3.43
C ASP A 89 3.91 -0.81 -2.06
N GLY A 90 4.96 -0.25 -1.46
CA GLY A 90 4.85 0.50 -0.21
C GLY A 90 3.95 1.74 -0.32
N SER A 91 4.04 2.47 -1.44
CA SER A 91 3.23 3.66 -1.68
C SER A 91 1.75 3.35 -1.94
N GLU A 92 1.45 2.24 -2.60
CA GLU A 92 0.08 1.77 -2.89
C GLU A 92 -0.63 1.37 -1.59
N THR A 93 0.03 0.59 -0.73
CA THR A 93 -0.53 0.22 0.59
C THR A 93 -0.80 1.45 1.46
N ARG A 94 0.12 2.43 1.46
CA ARG A 94 -0.07 3.68 2.20
C ARG A 94 -1.26 4.49 1.66
N ARG A 95 -1.42 4.59 0.34
CA ARG A 95 -2.55 5.28 -0.29
C ARG A 95 -3.88 4.59 0.04
N ALA A 96 -3.93 3.26 -0.01
CA ALA A 96 -5.12 2.51 0.35
C ALA A 96 -5.55 2.76 1.81
N LYS A 97 -4.58 2.74 2.75
CA LYS A 97 -4.83 3.07 4.16
C LYS A 97 -5.34 4.50 4.34
N LEU A 98 -4.75 5.47 3.64
CA LEU A 98 -5.18 6.87 3.71
C LEU A 98 -6.61 7.04 3.17
N ASN A 99 -6.93 6.45 2.02
CA ASN A 99 -8.28 6.50 1.45
C ASN A 99 -9.32 5.84 2.37
N LEU A 100 -8.96 4.75 3.06
CA LEU A 100 -9.83 4.12 4.04
C LEU A 100 -10.13 5.08 5.21
N ILE A 101 -9.10 5.71 5.77
CA ILE A 101 -9.24 6.65 6.88
C ILE A 101 -10.10 7.85 6.48
N THR A 102 -9.86 8.46 5.31
CA THR A 102 -10.65 9.62 4.87
C THR A 102 -12.10 9.25 4.58
N THR A 103 -12.34 8.04 4.06
CA THR A 103 -13.71 7.53 3.87
C THR A 103 -14.43 7.37 5.21
N LEU A 104 -13.77 6.79 6.22
CA LEU A 104 -14.35 6.64 7.57
C LEU A 104 -14.66 7.99 8.22
N ILE A 105 -13.75 8.97 8.11
CA ILE A 105 -13.98 10.34 8.60
C ILE A 105 -15.18 10.96 7.88
N GLY A 106 -15.25 10.85 6.55
CA GLY A 106 -16.38 11.35 5.76
C GLY A 106 -17.70 10.72 6.20
N THR A 107 -17.75 9.40 6.34
CA THR A 107 -18.95 8.68 6.82
C THR A 107 -19.36 9.12 8.22
N PHE A 108 -18.41 9.29 9.14
CA PHE A 108 -18.70 9.80 10.48
C PHE A 108 -19.31 11.21 10.45
N LEU A 109 -18.70 12.14 9.70
CA LEU A 109 -19.20 13.51 9.57
C LEU A 109 -20.60 13.54 8.93
N LEU A 110 -20.84 12.68 7.93
CA LEU A 110 -22.14 12.54 7.28
C LEU A 110 -23.21 12.12 8.29
N LEU A 111 -22.95 11.04 9.03
CA LEU A 111 -23.87 10.51 10.04
C LEU A 111 -24.12 11.53 11.16
N PHE A 112 -23.08 12.23 11.59
CA PHE A 112 -23.20 13.27 12.61
C PHE A 112 -24.05 14.46 12.13
N GLY A 113 -23.87 14.87 10.86
CA GLY A 113 -24.70 15.90 10.23
C GLY A 113 -26.18 15.51 10.19
N PHE A 114 -26.50 14.29 9.75
CA PHE A 114 -27.87 13.77 9.76
C PHE A 114 -28.43 13.62 11.17
N ALA A 115 -27.62 13.21 12.15
CA ALA A 115 -28.02 13.15 13.55
C ALA A 115 -28.44 14.52 14.09
N CYS A 116 -27.73 15.60 13.73
CA CYS A 116 -28.12 16.97 14.12
C CYS A 116 -29.53 17.33 13.61
N PHE A 117 -29.84 17.00 12.35
CA PHE A 117 -31.18 17.23 11.80
C PHE A 117 -32.24 16.36 12.47
N PHE A 118 -31.94 15.11 12.76
CA PHE A 118 -32.84 14.20 13.47
C PHE A 118 -33.13 14.70 14.90
N ILE A 119 -32.11 15.18 15.61
CA ILE A 119 -32.27 15.77 16.94
C ILE A 119 -33.09 17.06 16.86
N LYS A 120 -32.84 17.94 15.88
CA LYS A 120 -33.68 19.14 15.70
C LYS A 120 -35.13 18.78 15.37
N ALA A 121 -35.36 17.78 14.53
CA ALA A 121 -36.71 17.35 14.17
C ALA A 121 -37.49 16.73 15.35
N SER A 122 -36.79 16.11 16.30
CA SER A 122 -37.40 15.53 17.51
C SER A 122 -37.38 16.47 18.72
N ALA A 123 -36.71 17.62 18.64
CA ALA A 123 -36.64 18.58 19.72
C ALA A 123 -38.00 19.27 19.92
N VAL A 124 -38.46 19.29 21.17
CA VAL A 124 -39.67 20.02 21.56
C VAL A 124 -39.35 21.51 21.65
N GLU A 125 -40.19 22.32 21.02
CA GLU A 125 -40.14 23.79 21.09
C GLU A 125 -41.22 24.28 22.06
N TYR A 126 -40.90 25.26 22.89
CA TYR A 126 -41.84 25.82 23.86
C TYR A 126 -41.65 27.33 24.04
N ILE A 127 -42.72 27.98 24.50
CA ILE A 127 -42.74 29.42 24.82
C ILE A 127 -42.71 29.56 26.34
N ASP A 128 -41.80 30.37 26.86
CA ASP A 128 -41.71 30.63 28.29
C ASP A 128 -42.74 31.67 28.78
N GLN A 129 -42.79 31.90 30.09
CA GLN A 129 -43.73 32.87 30.69
C GLN A 129 -43.48 34.32 30.27
N SER A 130 -42.28 34.64 29.76
CA SER A 130 -41.94 35.93 29.17
C SER A 130 -42.31 36.05 27.69
N GLY A 131 -42.89 35.00 27.10
CA GLY A 131 -43.26 34.97 25.68
C GLY A 131 -42.09 34.68 24.74
N ILE A 132 -40.93 34.25 25.25
CA ILE A 132 -39.76 33.91 24.44
C ILE A 132 -39.87 32.45 24.00
N LEU A 133 -39.67 32.22 22.69
CA LEU A 133 -39.61 30.89 22.09
C LEU A 133 -38.20 30.29 22.30
N HIS A 134 -38.12 29.13 22.93
CA HIS A 134 -36.88 28.37 23.09
C HIS A 134 -36.83 27.25 22.06
N GLU A 135 -35.92 27.38 21.09
CA GLU A 135 -35.68 26.37 20.07
C GLU A 135 -34.19 26.11 19.83
N ASN A 136 -33.85 24.88 19.41
CA ASN A 136 -32.47 24.48 19.11
C ASN A 136 -32.05 24.90 17.69
N PHE A 137 -32.23 26.17 17.32
CA PHE A 137 -31.96 26.66 15.96
C PHE A 137 -30.50 26.40 15.53
N TYR A 138 -29.56 26.39 16.47
CA TYR A 138 -28.13 26.15 16.22
C TYR A 138 -27.82 24.78 15.59
N LEU A 139 -28.70 23.76 15.74
CA LEU A 139 -28.50 22.44 15.16
C LEU A 139 -28.58 22.43 13.62
N ILE A 140 -29.32 23.38 13.03
CA ILE A 140 -29.48 23.50 11.57
C ILE A 140 -28.16 23.91 10.90
N PRO A 141 -27.54 25.07 11.23
CA PRO A 141 -26.27 25.45 10.62
C PRO A 141 -25.14 24.49 10.98
N VAL A 142 -25.14 23.90 12.19
CA VAL A 142 -24.18 22.87 12.57
C VAL A 142 -24.33 21.62 11.70
N GLY A 143 -25.55 21.13 11.49
CA GLY A 143 -25.82 19.98 10.62
C GLY A 143 -25.34 20.21 9.18
N PHE A 144 -25.64 21.38 8.60
CA PHE A 144 -25.14 21.74 7.26
C PHE A 144 -23.62 21.82 7.19
N LEU A 145 -22.95 22.34 8.23
CA LEU A 145 -21.50 22.40 8.30
C LEU A 145 -20.87 20.99 8.26
N PHE A 146 -21.43 20.04 8.99
CA PHE A 146 -20.97 18.64 8.97
C PHE A 146 -21.20 17.97 7.61
N LEU A 147 -22.37 18.19 6.98
CA LEU A 147 -22.64 17.67 5.63
C LEU A 147 -21.69 18.26 4.59
N LEU A 148 -21.40 19.57 4.65
CA LEU A 148 -20.46 20.23 3.75
C LEU A 148 -19.04 19.71 3.96
N ALA A 149 -18.59 19.57 5.21
CA ALA A 149 -17.29 19.00 5.53
C ALA A 149 -17.16 17.56 4.99
N SER A 150 -18.19 16.73 5.18
CA SER A 150 -18.26 15.37 4.60
C SER A 150 -18.14 15.38 3.08
N PHE A 151 -18.87 16.27 2.40
CA PHE A 151 -18.80 16.41 0.95
C PHE A 151 -17.39 16.76 0.46
N VAL A 152 -16.72 17.72 1.12
CA VAL A 152 -15.33 18.11 0.79
C VAL A 152 -14.37 16.92 0.95
N VAL A 153 -14.52 16.14 2.03
CA VAL A 153 -13.70 14.94 2.28
C VAL A 153 -13.91 13.88 1.19
N PHE A 154 -15.15 13.62 0.80
CA PHE A 154 -15.45 12.65 -0.27
C PHE A 154 -14.99 13.14 -1.65
N ALA A 155 -15.15 14.44 -1.95
CA ALA A 155 -14.65 15.02 -3.20
C ALA A 155 -13.12 14.91 -3.28
N GLY A 156 -12.41 15.23 -2.20
CA GLY A 156 -10.96 15.08 -2.11
C GLY A 156 -10.49 13.64 -2.29
N THR A 157 -11.17 12.69 -1.63
CA THR A 157 -10.89 11.25 -1.75
C THR A 157 -11.21 10.71 -3.14
N GLY A 158 -12.30 11.18 -3.77
CA GLY A 158 -12.65 10.82 -5.14
C GLY A 158 -11.62 11.31 -6.16
N ILE A 159 -11.14 12.55 -6.01
CA ILE A 159 -10.07 13.10 -6.86
C ILE A 159 -8.76 12.32 -6.66
N SER A 160 -8.39 11.99 -5.42
CA SER A 160 -7.16 11.23 -5.15
C SER A 160 -7.23 9.81 -5.74
N TYR A 161 -8.39 9.16 -5.62
CA TYR A 161 -8.65 7.84 -6.21
C TYR A 161 -8.59 7.89 -7.74
N PHE A 162 -9.30 8.83 -8.38
CA PHE A 162 -9.32 8.95 -9.83
C PHE A 162 -7.92 9.22 -10.40
N ARG A 163 -7.12 10.05 -9.73
CA ARG A 163 -5.71 10.28 -10.09
C ARG A 163 -4.85 9.03 -9.96
N ALA A 164 -5.13 8.15 -8.99
CA ALA A 164 -4.41 6.89 -8.82
C ALA A 164 -4.78 5.88 -9.91
N VAL A 165 -6.07 5.74 -10.24
CA VAL A 165 -6.54 4.86 -11.32
C VAL A 165 -5.97 5.29 -12.67
N ARG A 166 -5.94 6.59 -12.98
CA ARG A 166 -5.40 7.09 -14.26
C ARG A 166 -3.88 6.91 -14.43
N ARG A 167 -3.16 6.61 -13.34
CA ARG A 167 -1.70 6.38 -13.37
C ARG A 167 -1.32 4.90 -13.54
N LYS A 168 -2.28 3.99 -13.37
CA LYS A 168 -2.09 2.55 -13.65
C LYS A 168 -2.41 2.27 -15.11
#